data_AF-A0A7K4CM48-F1
#
_entry.id   AF-A0A7K4CM48-F1
#
_cell.length_a   1.000
_cell.length_b   1.000
_cell.length_c   1.000
_cell.angle_alpha   90.00
_cell.angle_beta   90.00
_cell.angle_gamma   90.00
#
_symmetry.space_group_name_H-M   'P 1'
#
loop_
_entity.id
_entity.type
_entity.pdbx_description
1 polymer ?
#
loop_
_entity_poly.entity_id
_entity_poly.type
_entity_poly.pdbx_seq_one_letter_code
_entity_poly.pdbx_strand_id
1 'polypeptide(L)'
;MANMELRKQALADYLKIDTKEITVCSARINDITTMQARNMLYLVGTKEEVNAGIRSYFEHNLGDLDSTFIGSKAHLDASDAQLVERLCEILSEEIATEILNEALLFIVKKCGDLQSLIDSTAAEVDRGEFLAVDGVEHVFEDYLIYKFREGRCSDFD
;
A
#
# COMPACT_ATOMS: atom_id res chain seq x y z
N MET A 1 -19.89 -13.04 -0.66
CA MET A 1 -19.39 -14.43 -0.63
C MET A 1 -18.86 -14.88 -2.00
N ALA A 2 -19.55 -14.65 -3.12
CA ALA A 2 -19.10 -15.05 -4.46
C ALA A 2 -17.71 -14.52 -4.91
N ASN A 3 -17.28 -13.34 -4.46
CA ASN A 3 -15.97 -12.78 -4.82
C ASN A 3 -14.78 -13.50 -4.13
N MET A 4 -14.99 -14.11 -2.96
CA MET A 4 -13.88 -14.73 -2.21
C MET A 4 -13.44 -16.06 -2.81
N GLU A 5 -14.38 -16.88 -3.26
CA GLU A 5 -14.08 -18.14 -3.95
C GLU A 5 -13.34 -17.91 -5.27
N LEU A 6 -13.69 -16.85 -6.01
CA LEU A 6 -13.00 -16.49 -7.26
C LEU A 6 -11.55 -16.04 -7.02
N ARG A 7 -11.30 -15.20 -6.01
CA ARG A 7 -9.91 -14.83 -5.62
C ARG A 7 -9.08 -16.05 -5.23
N LYS A 8 -9.70 -16.94 -4.47
CA LYS A 8 -9.08 -18.16 -3.99
C LYS A 8 -8.74 -19.08 -5.17
N GLN A 9 -9.64 -19.19 -6.13
CA GLN A 9 -9.42 -19.91 -7.38
C GLN A 9 -8.28 -19.28 -8.20
N ALA A 10 -8.28 -17.95 -8.39
CA ALA A 10 -7.22 -17.25 -9.12
C ALA A 10 -5.83 -17.49 -8.51
N LEU A 11 -5.72 -17.44 -7.17
CA LEU A 11 -4.47 -17.75 -6.47
C LEU A 11 -4.09 -19.23 -6.61
N ALA A 12 -5.05 -20.15 -6.55
CA ALA A 12 -4.81 -21.58 -6.71
C ALA A 12 -4.27 -21.90 -8.12
N ASP A 13 -4.86 -21.30 -9.15
CA ASP A 13 -4.46 -21.50 -10.53
C ASP A 13 -3.08 -20.89 -10.82
N TYR A 14 -2.80 -19.70 -10.29
CA TYR A 14 -1.46 -19.08 -10.33
C TYR A 14 -0.40 -19.99 -9.71
N LEU A 15 -0.67 -20.53 -8.52
CA LEU A 15 0.26 -21.40 -7.79
C LEU A 15 0.27 -22.85 -8.28
N LYS A 16 -0.70 -23.25 -9.11
CA LYS A 16 -0.93 -24.63 -9.58
C LYS A 16 -1.15 -25.61 -8.42
N ILE A 17 -2.01 -25.23 -7.48
CA ILE A 17 -2.39 -26.03 -6.29
C ILE A 17 -3.92 -26.15 -6.17
N ASP A 18 -4.42 -26.97 -5.24
CA ASP A 18 -5.86 -27.04 -4.96
C ASP A 18 -6.28 -25.84 -4.10
N THR A 19 -7.48 -25.29 -4.31
CA THR A 19 -8.02 -24.20 -3.48
C THR A 19 -8.06 -24.58 -1.99
N LYS A 20 -8.24 -25.85 -1.63
CA LYS A 20 -8.19 -26.33 -0.24
C LYS A 20 -6.84 -26.10 0.44
N GLU A 21 -5.77 -25.91 -0.32
CA GLU A 21 -4.45 -25.58 0.21
C GLU A 21 -4.28 -24.09 0.53
N ILE A 22 -5.30 -23.27 0.25
CA ILE A 22 -5.32 -21.83 0.51
C ILE A 22 -6.19 -21.52 1.72
N THR A 23 -5.62 -20.78 2.65
CA THR A 23 -6.32 -20.20 3.81
C THR A 23 -6.55 -18.71 3.57
N VAL A 24 -7.76 -18.23 3.82
CA VAL A 24 -8.06 -16.79 3.79
C VAL A 24 -7.78 -16.23 5.19
N CYS A 25 -6.95 -15.19 5.29
CA CYS A 25 -6.66 -14.55 6.56
C CYS A 25 -7.82 -13.63 6.96
N SER A 26 -8.05 -13.43 8.27
CA SER A 26 -9.06 -12.49 8.74
C SER A 26 -8.58 -11.04 8.60
N ALA A 27 -7.29 -10.82 8.88
CA ALA A 27 -6.61 -9.57 8.65
C ALA A 27 -6.45 -9.27 7.16
N ARG A 28 -6.62 -7.99 6.83
CA ARG A 28 -6.34 -7.42 5.50
C ARG A 28 -5.17 -6.46 5.62
N ILE A 29 -4.30 -6.47 4.62
CA ILE A 29 -3.13 -5.59 4.57
C ILE A 29 -3.44 -4.50 3.56
N ASN A 30 -3.43 -3.25 4.01
CA ASN A 30 -3.88 -2.10 3.22
C ASN A 30 -5.29 -2.32 2.64
N ASP A 31 -6.18 -2.95 3.41
CA ASP A 31 -7.53 -3.37 2.98
C ASP A 31 -7.61 -4.37 1.80
N ILE A 32 -6.47 -4.87 1.32
CA ILE A 32 -6.39 -5.90 0.29
C ILE A 32 -6.59 -7.28 0.94
N THR A 33 -7.27 -8.18 0.23
CA THR A 33 -7.50 -9.54 0.74
C THR A 33 -6.18 -10.29 0.86
N THR A 34 -5.86 -10.74 2.08
CA THR A 34 -4.68 -11.54 2.37
C THR A 34 -5.02 -13.02 2.41
N MET A 35 -4.24 -13.83 1.70
CA MET A 35 -4.38 -15.27 1.66
C MET A 35 -3.04 -15.95 1.96
N GLN A 36 -3.09 -17.13 2.55
CA GLN A 36 -1.92 -17.94 2.84
C GLN A 36 -1.94 -19.19 1.96
N ALA A 37 -0.81 -19.48 1.31
CA ALA A 37 -0.53 -20.79 0.74
C ALA A 37 0.84 -21.26 1.27
N ARG A 38 0.87 -22.44 1.91
CA ARG A 38 2.04 -22.95 2.62
C ARG A 38 2.53 -21.96 3.69
N ASN A 39 3.78 -21.48 3.61
CA ASN A 39 4.37 -20.51 4.54
C ASN A 39 4.49 -19.10 3.92
N MET A 40 3.68 -18.79 2.91
CA MET A 40 3.72 -17.51 2.20
C MET A 40 2.35 -16.85 2.22
N LEU A 41 2.35 -15.55 2.47
CA LEU A 41 1.19 -14.69 2.37
C LEU A 41 1.17 -14.00 1.02
N TYR A 42 -0.03 -13.89 0.46
CA TYR A 42 -0.30 -13.27 -0.82
C TYR A 42 -1.38 -12.21 -0.65
N LEU A 43 -1.22 -11.09 -1.35
CA LEU A 43 -2.28 -10.11 -1.51
C LEU A 43 -2.98 -10.38 -2.84
N VAL A 44 -4.30 -10.51 -2.80
CA VAL A 44 -5.11 -10.81 -3.98
C VAL A 44 -6.22 -9.78 -4.07
N GLY A 45 -6.16 -8.92 -5.09
CA GLY A 45 -7.08 -7.79 -5.26
C GLY A 45 -7.41 -7.51 -6.72
N THR A 46 -8.54 -6.87 -6.98
CA THR A 46 -8.74 -6.24 -8.30
C THR A 46 -7.87 -4.98 -8.39
N LYS A 47 -7.71 -4.45 -9.61
CA LYS A 47 -6.97 -3.20 -9.81
C LYS A 47 -7.50 -2.05 -8.95
N GLU A 48 -8.82 -1.95 -8.80
CA GLU A 48 -9.47 -0.90 -8.01
C GLU A 48 -9.14 -1.03 -6.53
N GLU A 49 -9.22 -2.24 -5.98
CA GLU A 49 -8.94 -2.49 -4.57
C GLU A 49 -7.47 -2.28 -4.24
N VAL A 50 -6.57 -2.73 -5.11
CA VAL A 50 -5.15 -2.51 -4.91
C VAL A 50 -4.83 -1.02 -4.91
N ASN A 51 -5.37 -0.27 -5.88
CA ASN A 51 -5.18 1.19 -5.90
C ASN A 51 -5.83 1.88 -4.69
N ALA A 52 -6.97 1.40 -4.20
CA ALA A 52 -7.57 1.93 -2.98
C ALA A 52 -6.70 1.65 -1.75
N GLY A 53 -6.11 0.45 -1.64
CA GLY A 53 -5.20 0.08 -0.57
C GLY A 53 -3.93 0.92 -0.55
N ILE A 54 -3.32 1.15 -1.72
CA ILE A 54 -2.16 2.04 -1.86
C ILE A 54 -2.51 3.47 -1.42
N ARG A 55 -3.66 4.00 -1.84
CA ARG A 55 -4.11 5.33 -1.41
C ARG A 55 -4.26 5.41 0.11
N SER A 56 -4.96 4.45 0.70
CA SER A 56 -5.18 4.39 2.15
C SER A 56 -3.86 4.32 2.92
N TYR A 57 -2.87 3.57 2.42
CA TYR A 57 -1.54 3.55 3.03
C TYR A 57 -0.92 4.95 3.08
N PHE A 58 -0.86 5.66 1.94
CA PHE A 58 -0.21 6.96 1.88
C PHE A 58 -1.01 8.09 2.54
N GLU A 59 -2.32 7.94 2.73
CA GLU A 59 -3.12 8.88 3.54
C GLU A 59 -2.62 8.96 5.00
N HIS A 60 -1.95 7.91 5.48
CA HIS A 60 -1.42 7.80 6.84
C HIS A 60 0.11 7.81 6.92
N ASN A 61 0.80 7.57 5.80
CA ASN A 61 2.26 7.40 5.75
C ASN A 61 2.91 8.35 4.73
N LEU A 62 2.56 9.64 4.79
CA LEU A 62 3.13 10.65 3.89
C LEU A 62 4.64 10.82 4.02
N GLY A 63 5.21 10.52 5.19
CA GLY A 63 6.65 10.58 5.47
C GLY A 63 7.48 9.55 4.70
N ASP A 64 6.84 8.53 4.11
CA ASP A 64 7.50 7.59 3.20
C ASP A 64 7.73 8.19 1.80
N LEU A 65 7.11 9.35 1.52
CA LEU A 65 7.27 10.06 0.25
C LEU A 65 8.42 11.07 0.34
N ASP A 66 9.09 11.26 -0.79
CA ASP A 66 10.09 12.31 -0.94
C ASP A 66 9.47 13.70 -0.71
N SER A 67 10.15 14.56 0.06
CA SER A 67 9.64 15.88 0.43
C SER A 67 9.43 16.80 -0.79
N THR A 68 10.28 16.68 -1.82
CA THR A 68 10.12 17.42 -3.08
C THR A 68 8.90 16.93 -3.84
N PHE A 69 8.67 15.61 -3.84
CA PHE A 69 7.46 15.01 -4.40
C PHE A 69 6.21 15.53 -3.68
N ILE A 70 6.18 15.52 -2.35
CA ILE A 70 5.06 16.05 -1.55
C ILE A 70 4.79 17.51 -1.94
N GLY A 71 5.81 18.37 -1.88
CA GLY A 71 5.67 19.79 -2.19
C GLY A 71 5.12 20.04 -3.60
N SER A 72 5.65 19.30 -4.59
CA SER A 72 5.21 19.45 -5.98
C SER A 72 3.79 18.94 -6.23
N LYS A 73 3.43 17.76 -5.72
CA LYS A 73 2.15 17.09 -6.07
C LYS A 73 0.98 17.53 -5.21
N ALA A 74 1.26 18.00 -3.99
CA ALA A 74 0.28 18.70 -3.17
C ALA A 74 0.09 20.16 -3.59
N HIS A 75 0.82 20.65 -4.61
CA HIS A 75 0.75 22.04 -5.08
C HIS A 75 1.00 23.07 -3.96
N LEU A 76 1.94 22.77 -3.05
CA LEU A 76 2.31 23.70 -1.99
C LEU A 76 3.00 24.94 -2.58
N ASP A 77 2.83 26.07 -1.90
CA ASP A 77 3.65 27.23 -2.20
C ASP A 77 5.11 27.02 -1.76
N ALA A 78 6.01 27.93 -2.16
CA ALA A 78 7.43 27.78 -1.86
C ALA A 78 7.75 27.79 -0.36
N SER A 79 6.96 28.50 0.45
CA SER A 79 7.17 28.59 1.91
C SER A 79 6.75 27.29 2.59
N ASP A 80 5.58 26.76 2.23
CA ASP A 80 5.04 25.52 2.78
C ASP A 80 5.85 24.30 2.33
N ALA A 81 6.31 24.28 1.08
CA ALA A 81 7.23 23.25 0.58
C ALA A 81 8.56 23.23 1.34
N GLN A 82 9.12 24.40 1.65
CA GLN A 82 10.35 24.51 2.46
C GLN A 82 10.13 24.03 3.91
N LEU A 83 8.93 24.26 4.47
CA LEU A 83 8.59 23.73 5.79
C LEU A 83 8.53 22.19 5.78
N VAL A 84 7.90 21.60 4.76
CA VAL A 84 7.85 20.13 4.56
C VAL A 84 9.26 19.54 4.47
N GLU A 85 10.13 20.13 3.64
CA GLU A 85 11.53 19.70 3.49
C GLU A 85 12.25 19.66 4.85
N ARG A 86 12.17 20.73 5.63
CA ARG A 86 12.78 20.80 6.96
C ARG A 86 12.19 19.79 7.95
N LEU A 87 10.88 19.55 7.90
CA LEU A 87 10.25 18.58 8.79
C LEU A 87 10.74 17.16 8.49
N CYS A 88 10.81 16.79 7.21
CA CYS A 88 11.36 15.50 6.79
C CYS A 88 12.82 15.33 7.24
N GLU A 89 13.66 16.36 7.14
CA GLU A 89 15.05 16.32 7.61
C GLU A 89 15.20 16.14 9.13
N ILE A 90 14.33 16.78 9.92
CA ILE A 90 14.43 16.77 11.38
C ILE A 90 13.84 15.49 11.97
N LEU A 91 12.78 14.95 11.37
CA LEU A 91 11.94 13.90 11.95
C LEU A 91 12.06 12.55 11.23
N SER A 92 13.06 12.36 10.37
CA SER A 92 13.29 11.09 9.66
C SER A 92 13.77 9.92 10.55
N GLU A 93 13.93 10.13 11.86
CA GLU A 93 14.26 9.06 12.82
C GLU A 93 13.03 8.23 13.18
N GLU A 94 13.18 6.91 13.38
CA GLU A 94 12.06 5.96 13.64
C GLU A 94 11.09 6.37 14.74
N ILE A 95 11.55 7.10 15.77
CA ILE A 95 10.72 7.55 16.90
C ILE A 95 9.83 8.74 16.50
N ALA A 96 10.21 9.49 15.47
CA ALA A 96 9.54 10.71 15.04
C ALA A 96 8.63 10.51 13.81
N THR A 97 8.59 9.31 13.22
CA THR A 97 7.82 9.01 12.00
C THR A 97 6.32 9.27 12.15
N GLU A 98 5.71 8.92 13.28
CA GLU A 98 4.27 9.18 13.51
C GLU A 98 3.99 10.68 13.57
N ILE A 99 4.83 11.43 14.31
CA ILE A 99 4.73 12.89 14.41
C ILE A 99 4.95 13.56 13.05
N LEU A 100 5.91 13.05 12.27
CA LEU A 100 6.17 13.52 10.91
C LEU A 100 4.93 13.31 10.02
N ASN A 101 4.36 12.11 10.01
CA ASN A 101 3.17 11.79 9.23
C ASN A 101 1.99 12.70 9.59
N GLU A 102 1.72 12.90 10.88
CA GLU A 102 0.66 13.79 11.34
C GLU A 102 0.91 15.26 10.92
N ALA A 103 2.14 15.74 11.06
CA ALA A 103 2.52 17.10 10.69
C ALA A 103 2.39 17.34 9.17
N LEU A 104 2.90 16.42 8.35
CA LEU A 104 2.78 16.47 6.90
C LEU A 104 1.32 16.44 6.47
N LEU A 105 0.52 15.54 7.05
CA LEU A 105 -0.91 15.45 6.75
C LEU A 105 -1.64 16.76 7.09
N PHE A 106 -1.30 17.37 8.23
CA PHE A 106 -1.87 18.65 8.62
C PHE A 106 -1.52 19.76 7.63
N ILE A 107 -0.24 19.89 7.25
CA ILE A 107 0.23 20.91 6.30
C ILE A 107 -0.45 20.72 4.95
N VAL A 108 -0.42 19.51 4.39
CA VAL A 108 -1.02 19.22 3.09
C VAL A 108 -2.52 19.50 3.10
N LYS A 109 -3.24 19.15 4.18
CA LYS A 109 -4.69 19.45 4.30
C LYS A 109 -5.01 20.95 4.41
N LYS A 110 -4.08 21.76 4.93
CA LYS A 110 -4.31 23.20 5.16
C LYS A 110 -3.83 24.07 4.01
N CYS A 111 -2.74 23.68 3.40
CA CYS A 111 -1.97 24.51 2.48
C CYS A 111 -1.89 23.93 1.06
N GLY A 112 -2.29 22.68 0.86
CA GLY A 112 -2.18 22.00 -0.42
C GLY A 112 -3.40 21.18 -0.81
N ASP A 113 -3.19 20.28 -1.76
CA ASP A 113 -4.17 19.36 -2.30
C ASP A 113 -3.77 17.92 -1.96
N LEU A 114 -4.33 17.40 -0.87
CA LEU A 114 -4.12 16.01 -0.44
C LEU A 114 -4.59 15.01 -1.51
N GLN A 115 -5.70 15.30 -2.20
CA GLN A 115 -6.24 14.39 -3.19
C GLN A 115 -5.29 14.26 -4.39
N SER A 116 -4.80 15.39 -4.90
CA SER A 116 -3.79 15.42 -5.97
C SER A 116 -2.52 14.68 -5.58
N LEU A 117 -2.04 14.87 -4.34
CA LEU A 117 -0.87 14.15 -3.82
C LEU A 117 -1.11 12.63 -3.84
N ILE A 118 -2.18 12.16 -3.21
CA ILE A 118 -2.50 10.74 -3.07
C ILE A 118 -2.77 10.07 -4.43
N ASP A 119 -3.47 10.76 -5.33
CA ASP A 119 -3.71 10.24 -6.69
C ASP A 119 -2.42 10.17 -7.51
N SER A 120 -1.53 11.16 -7.37
CA SER A 120 -0.22 11.13 -8.02
C SER A 120 0.65 10.00 -7.47
N THR A 121 0.68 9.81 -6.15
CA THR A 121 1.42 8.71 -5.52
C THR A 121 0.91 7.36 -6.01
N ALA A 122 -0.40 7.13 -6.00
CA ALA A 122 -0.98 5.86 -6.45
C ALA A 122 -0.77 5.59 -7.95
N ALA A 123 -0.54 6.64 -8.75
CA ALA A 123 -0.25 6.53 -10.18
C ALA A 123 1.24 6.27 -10.47
N GLU A 124 2.14 6.81 -9.65
CA GLU A 124 3.60 6.72 -9.87
C GLU A 124 4.25 5.55 -9.12
N VAL A 125 3.62 5.00 -8.08
CA VAL A 125 4.18 3.87 -7.34
C VAL A 125 4.24 2.62 -8.22
N ASP A 126 5.39 1.96 -8.23
CA ASP A 126 5.49 0.60 -8.76
C ASP A 126 4.82 -0.34 -7.76
N ARG A 127 3.65 -0.87 -8.12
CA ARG A 127 2.87 -1.74 -7.23
C ARG A 127 3.59 -3.02 -6.87
N GLY A 128 4.39 -3.56 -7.78
CA GLY A 128 5.16 -4.79 -7.55
C GLY A 128 6.18 -4.56 -6.46
N GLU A 129 7.02 -3.53 -6.61
CA GLU A 129 8.02 -3.13 -5.61
C GLU A 129 7.39 -2.74 -4.27
N PHE A 130 6.20 -2.13 -4.29
CA PHE A 130 5.53 -1.69 -3.07
C PHE A 130 4.84 -2.84 -2.30
N LEU A 131 4.27 -3.82 -3.00
CA LEU A 131 3.40 -4.85 -2.39
C LEU A 131 4.00 -6.26 -2.39
N ALA A 132 5.06 -6.54 -3.14
CA ALA A 132 5.62 -7.88 -3.27
C ALA A 132 7.09 -7.95 -2.85
N VAL A 133 7.46 -8.98 -2.08
CA VAL A 133 8.87 -9.21 -1.69
C VAL A 133 9.78 -9.56 -2.86
N ASP A 134 9.22 -9.99 -3.99
CA ASP A 134 9.96 -10.21 -5.22
C ASP A 134 9.85 -9.04 -6.21
N GLY A 135 9.14 -7.97 -5.85
CA GLY A 135 8.97 -6.78 -6.68
C GLY A 135 8.03 -6.97 -7.88
N VAL A 136 7.29 -8.09 -7.97
CA VAL A 136 6.52 -8.43 -9.18
C VAL A 136 5.01 -8.40 -8.95
N GLU A 137 4.30 -7.65 -9.80
CA GLU A 137 2.84 -7.73 -9.96
C GLU A 137 2.50 -8.90 -10.90
N HIS A 138 1.72 -9.88 -10.42
CA HIS A 138 1.21 -10.96 -11.26
C HIS A 138 -0.26 -10.74 -11.61
N VAL A 139 -0.56 -10.64 -12.90
CA VAL A 139 -1.94 -10.54 -13.39
C VAL A 139 -2.47 -11.95 -13.70
N PHE A 140 -3.63 -12.30 -13.12
CA PHE A 140 -4.34 -13.54 -13.41
C PHE A 140 -5.84 -13.25 -13.53
N GLU A 141 -6.37 -13.36 -14.75
CA GLU A 141 -7.72 -12.90 -15.10
C GLU A 141 -7.93 -11.43 -14.67
N ASP A 142 -8.93 -11.16 -13.84
CA ASP A 142 -9.26 -9.83 -13.31
C ASP A 142 -8.54 -9.51 -11.98
N TYR A 143 -7.66 -10.40 -11.51
CA TYR A 143 -6.99 -10.27 -10.22
C TYR A 143 -5.50 -9.97 -10.37
N LEU A 144 -4.99 -9.16 -9.45
CA LEU A 144 -3.59 -8.89 -9.22
C LEU A 144 -3.15 -9.67 -7.98
N ILE A 145 -2.06 -10.41 -8.10
CA ILE A 145 -1.50 -11.28 -7.08
C ILE A 145 -0.09 -10.80 -6.75
N TYR A 146 0.17 -10.58 -5.46
CA TYR A 146 1.47 -10.15 -4.95
C TYR A 146 1.96 -11.17 -3.92
N LYS A 147 3.20 -11.62 -4.08
CA LYS A 147 3.86 -12.44 -3.07
C LYS A 147 4.34 -11.53 -1.95
N PHE A 148 3.58 -11.44 -0.87
CA PHE A 148 3.75 -10.38 0.11
C PHE A 148 4.85 -10.64 1.12
N ARG A 149 4.80 -11.74 1.88
CA ARG A 149 5.89 -12.13 2.80
C ARG A 149 5.74 -13.55 3.30
N GLU A 150 6.84 -14.10 3.81
CA GLU A 150 6.78 -15.33 4.60
C GLU A 150 6.02 -15.09 5.90
N GLY A 151 5.16 -16.04 6.28
CA GLY A 151 4.36 -15.95 7.49
C GLY A 151 3.09 -16.79 7.45
N ARG A 152 2.25 -16.61 8.46
CA ARG A 152 0.98 -17.31 8.63
C ARG A 152 -0.13 -16.32 8.96
N CYS A 153 -1.37 -16.63 8.60
CA CYS A 153 -2.53 -15.81 8.97
C CYS A 153 -2.61 -15.61 10.50
N SER A 154 -2.22 -16.62 11.27
CA SER A 154 -2.17 -16.56 12.75
C SER A 154 -1.22 -15.52 13.33
N ASP A 155 -0.33 -14.94 12.52
CA ASP A 155 0.60 -13.91 12.99
C ASP A 155 -0.10 -12.53 13.10
N PHE A 156 -1.34 -12.41 12.62
CA PHE A 156 -2.13 -11.17 12.57
C PHE A 156 -3.52 -11.29 13.18
N ASP A 157 -3.97 -12.53 13.45
CA ASP A 157 -5.25 -12.84 14.10
C ASP A 157 -5.11 -12.77 15.63
#